data_AF-A0A2X2JR81-F1
#
_entry.id   AF-A0A2X2JR81-F1
#
_cell.length_a   1.000
_cell.length_b   1.000
_cell.length_c   1.000
_cell.angle_alpha   90.00
_cell.angle_beta   90.00
_cell.angle_gamma   90.00
#
_symmetry.space_group_name_H-M   'P 1'
#
loop_
_entity.id
_entity.type
_entity.pdbx_description
1 polymer ?
#
loop_
_entity_poly.entity_id
_entity_poly.type
_entity_poly.pdbx_seq_one_letter_code
_entity_poly.pdbx_strand_id
1 'polypeptide(L)'
;MTDNYSLHIFKSMKMSSVKEANLKIIYWLQGTGVVSINLQQYDVKRNDVTVIMLNDLYQIDGHDDSVCCVVEVSAKTFLKFMNANYMMRGKILTNEVASTFRILIKYLIYSKIKQQPYNANDKIINYMCVELMSLNTYDGSRHLVAEEVHDYLTNNHHKKINRKDVINQVSITNKALSDMFKATPYSNFIQYLNHIRLEHCLIDILTSKKPIEEIASSHGFNHYSRFIHLFKETYGDTPKLIRKRNSPTSHSINHSQLVEIDKNIIELFDDTNQSSSSMREIDIPFEPTKRSQMYQPKNIYIKGSNFYWMDYYTIKQIIQRLGVNPENLHIIVTIDTSNELSIEQITLLLQKIVNYNVNVVFRIKHEYKELLTSTERGKIEKLVATIFNMTFESNRCKIAFLINDLNTTAIQKLKRLIDNYIGVFELIYHLEPNELNTRYDKEIDHLIDYFILPLRQIEQVSIARSKIICDVDLINENNDLKEKNHNV
;
A
#
# COMPACT_ATOMS: atom_id res chain seq x y z
N MET A 1 -7.45 -24.72 12.65
CA MET A 1 -6.43 -23.73 13.02
C MET A 1 -5.68 -23.38 11.76
N THR A 2 -5.87 -22.20 11.19
CA THR A 2 -5.13 -21.75 10.01
C THR A 2 -3.90 -21.01 10.49
N ASP A 3 -2.73 -21.64 10.36
CA ASP A 3 -1.41 -21.17 10.81
C ASP A 3 -0.92 -19.96 9.97
N ASN A 4 -1.63 -18.83 10.04
CA ASN A 4 -1.27 -17.65 9.25
C ASN A 4 -0.10 -16.88 9.90
N TYR A 5 -0.07 -16.82 11.24
CA TYR A 5 0.96 -16.13 12.02
C TYR A 5 1.09 -16.70 13.44
N SER A 6 2.21 -16.39 14.12
CA SER A 6 2.43 -16.62 15.55
C SER A 6 2.91 -15.34 16.26
N LEU A 7 2.71 -15.29 17.59
CA LEU A 7 3.04 -14.15 18.44
C LEU A 7 3.68 -14.65 19.73
N HIS A 8 4.95 -14.32 19.93
CA HIS A 8 5.77 -14.76 21.08
C HIS A 8 6.48 -13.58 21.72
N ILE A 9 6.75 -13.70 23.03
CA ILE A 9 7.55 -12.70 23.77
C ILE A 9 8.73 -13.42 24.39
N PHE A 10 9.91 -12.85 24.21
CA PHE A 10 11.16 -13.41 24.68
C PHE A 10 11.87 -12.42 25.59
N LYS A 11 12.45 -12.96 26.66
CA LYS A 11 13.45 -12.28 27.47
C LYS A 11 14.84 -12.76 27.06
N SER A 12 15.78 -11.80 26.94
CA SER A 12 17.19 -12.07 26.61
C SER A 12 17.33 -12.96 25.37
N MET A 13 16.63 -12.58 24.29
CA MET A 13 16.53 -13.41 23.10
C MET A 13 17.91 -13.59 22.46
N LYS A 14 18.39 -14.83 22.39
CA LYS A 14 19.62 -15.20 21.68
C LYS A 14 19.32 -16.19 20.58
N MET A 15 19.68 -15.84 19.36
CA MET A 15 19.56 -16.70 18.18
C MET A 15 20.88 -16.68 17.42
N SER A 16 21.53 -17.83 17.30
CA SER A 16 22.72 -18.01 16.46
C SER A 16 22.33 -18.01 14.98
N SER A 17 23.13 -17.38 14.11
CA SER A 17 22.98 -17.31 12.65
C SER A 17 22.02 -18.34 12.02
N VAL A 18 20.76 -17.95 11.80
CA VAL A 18 19.70 -18.78 11.19
C VAL A 18 19.21 -18.11 9.90
N LYS A 19 18.89 -18.93 8.88
CA LYS A 19 18.20 -18.46 7.68
C LYS A 19 16.70 -18.44 7.93
N GLU A 20 16.05 -17.32 7.66
CA GLU A 20 14.64 -17.16 7.89
C GLU A 20 13.80 -17.71 6.72
N ALA A 21 12.77 -18.50 7.04
CA ALA A 21 11.84 -19.05 6.06
C ALA A 21 10.53 -18.25 5.99
N ASN A 22 10.22 -17.51 7.05
CA ASN A 22 8.99 -16.73 7.21
C ASN A 22 9.28 -15.22 7.24
N LEU A 23 8.26 -14.39 7.38
CA LEU A 23 8.48 -12.98 7.71
C LEU A 23 8.53 -12.85 9.24
N LYS A 24 9.54 -12.16 9.79
CA LYS A 24 9.57 -11.81 11.22
C LYS A 24 9.59 -10.31 11.44
N ILE A 25 8.75 -9.87 12.37
CA ILE A 25 8.68 -8.49 12.83
C ILE A 25 8.92 -8.50 14.34
N ILE A 26 10.02 -7.88 14.75
CA ILE A 26 10.51 -7.90 16.12
C ILE A 26 10.36 -6.50 16.70
N TYR A 27 9.59 -6.38 17.77
CA TYR A 27 9.43 -5.14 18.52
C TYR A 27 10.17 -5.22 19.85
N TRP A 28 11.14 -4.33 20.05
CA TRP A 28 11.93 -4.23 21.29
C TRP A 28 11.16 -3.45 22.35
N LEU A 29 10.57 -4.17 23.31
CA LEU A 29 9.74 -3.62 24.40
C LEU A 29 10.60 -2.98 25.49
N GLN A 30 11.76 -3.57 25.77
CA GLN A 30 12.68 -3.13 26.82
C GLN A 30 14.12 -3.54 26.49
N GLY A 31 15.08 -2.81 27.06
CA GLY A 31 16.51 -3.12 27.01
C GLY A 31 17.13 -2.83 25.65
N THR A 32 18.30 -3.41 25.45
CA THR A 32 19.09 -3.26 24.22
C THR A 32 19.61 -4.60 23.72
N GLY A 33 20.10 -4.62 22.49
CA GLY A 33 20.78 -5.78 21.94
C GLY A 33 21.43 -5.46 20.61
N VAL A 34 21.92 -6.52 19.96
CA VAL A 34 22.49 -6.44 18.62
C VAL A 34 21.74 -7.41 17.72
N VAL A 35 21.25 -6.90 16.58
CA VAL A 35 20.70 -7.75 15.52
C VAL A 35 21.65 -7.69 14.33
N SER A 36 22.08 -8.85 13.86
CA SER A 36 22.81 -8.96 12.60
C SER A 36 21.85 -9.47 11.53
N ILE A 37 21.74 -8.78 10.39
CA ILE A 37 20.94 -9.21 9.24
C ILE A 37 21.83 -9.17 8.00
N ASN A 38 21.94 -10.30 7.30
CA ASN A 38 22.81 -10.47 6.14
C ASN A 38 24.22 -9.91 6.38
N LEU A 39 24.77 -10.21 7.57
CA LEU A 39 26.10 -9.79 8.06
C LEU A 39 26.24 -8.31 8.46
N GLN A 40 25.22 -7.50 8.25
CA GLN A 40 25.18 -6.13 8.73
C GLN A 40 24.68 -6.12 10.18
N GLN A 41 25.46 -5.52 11.08
CA GLN A 41 25.10 -5.38 12.49
C GLN A 41 24.33 -4.09 12.73
N TYR A 42 23.33 -4.20 13.59
CA TYR A 42 22.52 -3.07 14.03
C TYR A 42 22.36 -3.12 15.55
N ASP A 43 22.70 -2.02 16.20
CA ASP A 43 22.36 -1.81 17.61
C ASP A 43 20.87 -1.48 17.70
N VAL A 44 20.18 -2.21 18.58
CA VAL A 44 18.74 -2.05 18.81
C VAL A 44 18.49 -1.68 20.25
N LYS A 45 17.52 -0.80 20.46
CA LYS A 45 17.08 -0.34 21.77
C LYS A 45 15.57 -0.41 21.89
N ARG A 46 15.07 -0.15 23.10
CA ARG A 46 13.64 0.05 23.37
C ARG A 46 13.01 0.93 22.28
N ASN A 47 11.85 0.49 21.82
CA ASN A 47 11.07 1.06 20.73
C ASN A 47 11.56 0.78 19.31
N ASP A 48 12.71 0.15 19.10
CA ASP A 48 13.06 -0.25 17.74
C ASP A 48 12.15 -1.39 17.24
N VAL A 49 11.89 -1.35 15.93
CA VAL A 49 11.19 -2.42 15.23
C VAL A 49 12.11 -2.93 14.14
N THR A 50 12.44 -4.21 14.22
CA THR A 50 13.30 -4.90 13.27
C THR A 50 12.47 -5.83 12.40
N VAL A 51 12.72 -5.82 11.10
CA VAL A 51 12.08 -6.71 10.13
C VAL A 51 13.13 -7.65 9.57
N ILE A 52 12.81 -8.94 9.54
CA ILE A 52 13.62 -9.99 8.90
C ILE A 52 12.75 -10.62 7.82
N MET A 53 13.25 -10.58 6.59
CA MET A 53 12.58 -11.04 5.39
C MET A 53 12.88 -12.52 5.13
N LEU A 54 12.06 -13.12 4.25
CA LEU A 54 12.30 -14.48 3.80
C LEU A 54 13.68 -14.56 3.14
N ASN A 55 14.42 -15.62 3.44
CA ASN A 55 15.80 -15.87 3.04
C ASN A 55 16.88 -15.00 3.69
N ASP A 56 16.53 -14.05 4.56
CA ASP A 56 17.55 -13.34 5.32
C ASP A 56 18.29 -14.29 6.24
N LEU A 57 19.61 -14.11 6.32
CA LEU A 57 20.40 -14.68 7.39
C LEU A 57 20.42 -13.69 8.55
N TYR A 58 20.04 -14.11 9.75
CA TYR A 58 20.06 -13.22 10.90
C TYR A 58 20.59 -13.88 12.17
N GLN A 59 21.11 -13.04 13.06
CA GLN A 59 21.55 -13.39 14.40
C GLN A 59 21.01 -12.34 15.36
N ILE A 60 20.57 -12.74 16.54
CA ILE A 60 20.09 -11.83 17.59
C ILE A 60 20.88 -12.13 18.86
N ASP A 61 21.46 -11.10 19.45
CA ASP A 61 22.05 -11.15 20.78
C ASP A 61 21.41 -10.06 21.64
N GLY A 62 20.31 -10.40 22.30
CA GLY A 62 19.64 -9.54 23.27
C GLY A 62 20.39 -9.55 24.60
N HIS A 63 20.57 -8.37 25.21
CA HIS A 63 21.15 -8.27 26.55
C HIS A 63 20.21 -8.84 27.63
N ASP A 64 20.70 -9.03 28.84
CA ASP A 64 19.97 -9.74 29.91
C ASP A 64 18.67 -9.03 30.35
N ASP A 65 18.58 -7.71 30.18
CA ASP A 65 17.42 -6.88 30.48
C ASP A 65 16.45 -6.74 29.28
N SER A 66 16.79 -7.33 28.13
CA SER A 66 16.01 -7.15 26.91
C SER A 66 14.74 -7.98 26.90
N VAL A 67 13.65 -7.35 26.46
CA VAL A 67 12.36 -8.00 26.21
C VAL A 67 11.91 -7.60 24.82
N CYS A 68 11.58 -8.59 23.99
CA CYS A 68 11.09 -8.34 22.64
C CYS A 68 9.87 -9.20 22.31
N CYS A 69 8.98 -8.64 21.49
CA CYS A 69 7.85 -9.34 20.92
C CYS A 69 8.15 -9.70 19.47
N VAL A 70 7.97 -10.97 19.11
CA VAL A 70 8.18 -11.51 17.77
C VAL A 70 6.84 -11.89 17.18
N VAL A 71 6.47 -11.21 16.08
CA VAL A 71 5.40 -11.62 15.18
C VAL A 71 6.02 -12.38 14.03
N GLU A 72 5.69 -13.65 13.88
CA GLU A 72 6.12 -14.47 12.74
C GLU A 72 4.93 -14.71 11.82
N VAL A 73 5.05 -14.29 10.56
CA VAL A 73 4.01 -14.46 9.55
C VAL A 73 4.48 -15.53 8.57
N SER A 74 3.66 -16.57 8.38
CA SER A 74 3.98 -17.66 7.47
C SER A 74 4.30 -17.15 6.06
N ALA A 75 5.29 -17.76 5.41
CA ALA A 75 5.63 -17.46 4.01
C ALA A 75 4.41 -17.51 3.10
N LYS A 76 3.55 -18.53 3.24
CA LYS A 76 2.31 -18.68 2.48
C LYS A 76 1.37 -17.46 2.62
N THR A 77 1.32 -16.84 3.80
CA THR A 77 0.48 -15.66 4.04
C THR A 77 1.14 -14.40 3.50
N PHE A 78 2.43 -14.23 3.76
CA PHE A 78 3.18 -13.08 3.29
C PHE A 78 3.28 -13.01 1.75
N LEU A 79 3.51 -14.16 1.09
CA LEU A 79 3.63 -14.24 -0.37
C LEU A 79 2.36 -13.82 -1.13
N LYS A 80 1.19 -13.79 -0.49
CA LYS A 80 -0.04 -13.25 -1.09
C LYS A 80 0.05 -11.74 -1.38
N PHE A 81 0.96 -11.06 -0.71
CA PHE A 81 1.16 -9.61 -0.80
C PHE A 81 2.42 -9.23 -1.57
N MET A 82 3.28 -10.21 -1.88
CA MET A 82 4.52 -9.99 -2.61
C MET A 82 4.23 -9.70 -4.09
N ASN A 83 4.81 -8.61 -4.59
CA ASN A 83 4.84 -8.31 -6.02
C ASN A 83 6.22 -8.68 -6.57
N ALA A 84 6.32 -9.07 -7.84
CA ALA A 84 7.55 -9.54 -8.49
C ALA A 84 8.74 -8.55 -8.48
N ASN A 85 8.51 -7.30 -8.05
CA ASN A 85 9.51 -6.23 -7.99
C ASN A 85 9.98 -5.89 -6.57
N TYR A 86 9.55 -6.66 -5.58
CA TYR A 86 9.87 -6.37 -4.19
C TYR A 86 11.17 -7.04 -3.76
N MET A 87 12.24 -6.24 -3.71
CA MET A 87 13.52 -6.62 -3.09
C MET A 87 13.69 -5.82 -1.79
N MET A 88 13.02 -6.23 -0.71
CA MET A 88 13.45 -5.78 0.64
C MET A 88 14.32 -6.85 1.28
N ARG A 89 15.43 -6.39 1.84
CA ARG A 89 16.21 -7.11 2.84
C ARG A 89 15.75 -6.65 4.22
N GLY A 90 15.93 -7.50 5.22
CA GLY A 90 15.64 -7.16 6.59
C GLY A 90 16.42 -5.94 7.05
N LYS A 91 15.75 -5.10 7.84
CA LYS A 91 16.25 -3.79 8.28
C LYS A 91 15.58 -3.38 9.58
N ILE A 92 16.13 -2.37 10.23
CA ILE A 92 15.43 -1.62 11.27
C ILE A 92 14.53 -0.58 10.60
N LEU A 93 13.29 -0.47 11.08
CA LEU A 93 12.32 0.50 10.59
C LEU A 93 12.59 1.91 11.15
N THR A 94 12.33 2.92 10.33
CA THR A 94 12.40 4.33 10.75
C THR A 94 11.25 4.70 11.70
N ASN A 95 11.40 5.76 12.49
CA ASN A 95 10.49 6.09 13.58
C ASN A 95 9.01 6.19 13.20
N GLU A 96 8.67 6.77 12.05
CA GLU A 96 7.28 6.96 11.63
C GLU A 96 6.61 5.60 11.34
N VAL A 97 7.23 4.76 10.51
CA VAL A 97 6.69 3.43 10.19
C VAL A 97 6.79 2.50 11.38
N ALA A 98 7.90 2.53 12.11
CA ALA A 98 8.07 1.77 13.34
C ALA A 98 6.93 2.08 14.34
N SER A 99 6.49 3.34 14.47
CA SER A 99 5.39 3.71 15.36
C SER A 99 4.08 2.98 15.04
N THR A 100 3.75 2.85 13.75
CA THR A 100 2.59 2.07 13.28
C THR A 100 2.72 0.61 13.70
N PHE A 101 3.86 -0.02 13.43
CA PHE A 101 4.09 -1.43 13.81
C PHE A 101 4.05 -1.64 15.33
N ARG A 102 4.57 -0.70 16.14
CA ARG A 102 4.48 -0.76 17.61
C ARG A 102 3.02 -0.81 18.06
N ILE A 103 2.18 0.07 17.54
CA ILE A 103 0.74 0.15 17.89
C ILE A 103 0.03 -1.17 17.54
N LEU A 104 0.27 -1.69 16.34
CA LEU A 104 -0.37 -2.92 15.88
C LEU A 104 0.06 -4.14 16.69
N ILE A 105 1.34 -4.24 17.03
CA ILE A 105 1.86 -5.32 17.87
C ILE A 105 1.31 -5.22 19.29
N LYS A 106 1.23 -4.02 19.88
CA LYS A 106 0.56 -3.80 21.17
C LYS A 106 -0.90 -4.26 21.14
N TYR A 107 -1.62 -3.98 20.05
CA TYR A 107 -2.99 -4.47 19.86
C TYR A 107 -3.05 -6.00 19.79
N LEU A 108 -2.15 -6.66 19.05
CA LEU A 108 -2.09 -8.13 18.96
C LEU A 108 -1.81 -8.77 20.33
N ILE A 109 -0.94 -8.16 21.14
CA ILE A 109 -0.69 -8.60 22.51
C ILE A 109 -1.97 -8.44 23.35
N TYR A 110 -2.61 -7.28 23.30
CA TYR A 110 -3.85 -7.02 24.03
C TYR A 110 -4.99 -7.96 23.63
N SER A 111 -5.16 -8.22 22.33
CA SER A 111 -6.21 -9.11 21.82
C SER A 111 -5.99 -10.56 22.26
N LYS A 112 -4.73 -11.00 22.36
CA LYS A 112 -4.34 -12.32 22.89
C LYS A 112 -4.65 -12.44 24.38
N ILE A 113 -4.35 -11.39 25.18
CA ILE A 113 -4.69 -11.34 26.62
C ILE A 113 -6.22 -11.38 26.83
N LYS A 114 -6.97 -10.64 26.00
CA LYS A 114 -8.44 -10.56 26.09
C LYS A 114 -9.18 -11.71 25.40
N GLN A 115 -8.47 -12.68 24.81
CA GLN A 115 -9.03 -13.82 24.08
C GLN A 115 -10.05 -13.41 22.99
N GLN A 116 -9.79 -12.31 22.28
CA GLN A 116 -10.67 -11.82 21.22
C GLN A 116 -10.63 -12.71 19.96
N PRO A 117 -11.69 -12.72 19.12
CA PRO A 117 -11.77 -13.60 17.95
C PRO A 117 -10.69 -13.31 16.89
N TYR A 118 -10.08 -14.37 16.37
CA TYR A 118 -8.93 -14.36 15.45
C TYR A 118 -9.13 -13.55 14.15
N ASN A 119 -10.37 -13.40 13.67
CA ASN A 119 -10.68 -12.73 12.39
C ASN A 119 -10.27 -11.24 12.36
N ALA A 120 -10.20 -10.57 13.51
CA ALA A 120 -9.71 -9.20 13.59
C ALA A 120 -8.17 -9.13 13.52
N ASN A 121 -7.48 -10.14 14.08
CA ASN A 121 -6.02 -10.21 14.07
C ASN A 121 -5.49 -10.53 12.67
N ASP A 122 -6.15 -11.38 11.88
CA ASP A 122 -5.77 -11.64 10.49
C ASP A 122 -5.78 -10.35 9.65
N LYS A 123 -6.72 -9.43 9.90
CA LYS A 123 -6.75 -8.11 9.23
C LYS A 123 -5.55 -7.24 9.60
N ILE A 124 -5.09 -7.31 10.86
CA ILE A 124 -3.91 -6.60 11.34
C ILE A 124 -2.65 -7.18 10.70
N ILE A 125 -2.52 -8.51 10.65
CA ILE A 125 -1.40 -9.18 9.99
C ILE A 125 -1.35 -8.84 8.50
N ASN A 126 -2.49 -8.89 7.80
CA ASN A 126 -2.56 -8.49 6.40
C ASN A 126 -2.19 -7.01 6.20
N TYR A 127 -2.58 -6.13 7.13
CA TYR A 127 -2.17 -4.72 7.08
C TYR A 127 -0.66 -4.57 7.30
N MET A 128 -0.08 -5.27 8.28
CA MET A 128 1.37 -5.28 8.52
C MET A 128 2.14 -5.74 7.27
N CYS A 129 1.69 -6.80 6.59
CA CYS A 129 2.29 -7.26 5.34
C CYS A 129 2.23 -6.18 4.25
N VAL A 130 1.08 -5.55 4.05
CA VAL A 130 0.90 -4.48 3.04
C VAL A 130 1.75 -3.25 3.35
N GLU A 131 1.80 -2.83 4.61
CA GLU A 131 2.60 -1.69 5.04
C GLU A 131 4.09 -1.96 4.79
N LEU A 132 4.59 -3.17 5.07
CA LEU A 132 5.97 -3.55 4.72
C LEU A 132 6.21 -3.48 3.21
N MET A 133 5.26 -3.95 2.39
CA MET A 133 5.38 -3.87 0.93
C MET A 133 5.48 -2.43 0.42
N SER A 134 4.85 -1.49 1.12
CA SER A 134 4.91 -0.06 0.80
C SER A 134 6.22 0.62 1.18
N LEU A 135 7.07 0.00 2.01
CA LEU A 135 8.35 0.57 2.45
C LEU A 135 9.42 0.65 1.35
N ASN A 136 9.15 0.10 0.19
CA ASN A 136 10.05 0.11 -0.98
C ASN A 136 9.56 1.02 -2.11
N THR A 137 8.56 1.88 -1.89
CA THR A 137 8.07 2.82 -2.92
C THR A 137 8.70 4.22 -2.83
N TYR A 138 9.97 4.29 -2.41
CA TYR A 138 10.79 5.50 -2.54
C TYR A 138 11.91 5.31 -3.58
N ASP A 139 11.52 4.88 -4.76
CA ASP A 139 11.99 5.52 -5.98
C ASP A 139 10.85 5.42 -7.01
N GLY A 140 10.45 6.57 -7.55
CA GLY A 140 9.42 6.70 -8.59
C GLY A 140 9.91 6.19 -9.96
N SER A 141 10.63 5.07 -10.01
CA SER A 141 11.07 4.46 -11.25
C SER A 141 10.05 3.41 -11.69
N ARG A 142 9.47 3.66 -12.87
CA ARG A 142 8.87 2.62 -13.75
C ARG A 142 9.68 1.33 -13.64
N HIS A 143 9.06 0.15 -13.71
CA HIS A 143 9.80 -1.12 -13.88
C HIS A 143 10.90 -0.95 -14.95
N LEU A 144 12.13 -0.73 -14.52
CA LEU A 144 13.25 -0.50 -15.43
C LEU A 144 13.64 -1.81 -16.10
N VAL A 145 13.48 -2.91 -15.36
CA VAL A 145 13.63 -4.28 -15.83
C VAL A 145 12.25 -4.93 -15.91
N ALA A 146 11.90 -5.49 -17.07
CA ALA A 146 10.67 -6.24 -17.28
C ALA A 146 10.71 -7.54 -16.46
N GLU A 147 9.58 -7.91 -15.89
CA GLU A 147 9.42 -9.10 -15.03
C GLU A 147 9.91 -10.39 -15.71
N GLU A 148 9.58 -10.56 -16.98
CA GLU A 148 10.01 -11.69 -17.81
C GLU A 148 11.55 -11.79 -17.94
N VAL A 149 12.25 -10.64 -17.96
CA VAL A 149 13.72 -10.58 -17.98
C VAL A 149 14.27 -10.95 -16.59
N HIS A 150 13.66 -10.44 -15.51
CA HIS A 150 14.06 -10.80 -14.15
C HIS A 150 13.94 -12.30 -13.90
N ASP A 151 12.77 -12.88 -14.17
CA ASP A 151 12.47 -14.28 -13.93
C ASP A 151 13.38 -15.20 -14.73
N TYR A 152 13.66 -14.87 -15.99
CA TYR A 152 14.58 -15.64 -16.80
C TYR A 152 15.99 -15.66 -16.19
N LEU A 153 16.51 -14.50 -15.78
CA LEU A 153 17.84 -14.38 -15.20
C LEU A 153 17.95 -15.09 -13.85
N THR A 154 16.94 -14.95 -12.97
CA THR A 154 16.91 -15.63 -11.67
C THR A 154 16.83 -17.15 -11.83
N ASN A 155 15.93 -17.66 -12.66
CA ASN A 155 15.77 -19.11 -12.84
C ASN A 155 16.95 -19.78 -13.55
N ASN A 156 17.73 -19.02 -14.33
CA ASN A 156 18.85 -19.55 -15.11
C ASN A 156 20.23 -19.04 -14.65
N HIS A 157 20.33 -18.37 -13.50
CA HIS A 157 21.56 -17.68 -13.08
C HIS A 157 22.81 -18.57 -13.08
N HIS A 158 22.66 -19.86 -12.76
CA HIS A 158 23.73 -20.86 -12.75
C HIS A 158 24.32 -21.17 -14.14
N LYS A 159 23.60 -20.86 -15.22
CA LYS A 159 24.03 -21.13 -16.61
C LYS A 159 24.82 -19.96 -17.19
N LYS A 160 25.56 -20.21 -18.27
CA LYS A 160 26.13 -19.15 -19.10
C LYS A 160 25.00 -18.50 -19.89
N ILE A 161 24.57 -17.30 -19.46
CA ILE A 161 23.58 -16.48 -20.14
C ILE A 161 24.30 -15.42 -20.95
N ASN A 162 24.06 -15.40 -22.26
CA ASN A 162 24.48 -14.33 -23.15
C ASN A 162 23.28 -13.42 -23.50
N ARG A 163 23.59 -12.28 -24.12
CA ARG A 163 22.57 -11.27 -24.44
C ARG A 163 21.47 -11.80 -25.38
N LYS A 164 21.83 -12.65 -26.35
CA LYS A 164 20.87 -13.23 -27.29
C LYS A 164 19.90 -14.18 -26.59
N ASP A 165 20.37 -14.91 -25.58
CA ASP A 165 19.52 -15.85 -24.83
C ASP A 165 18.37 -15.11 -24.14
N VAL A 166 18.65 -13.96 -23.50
CA VAL A 166 17.64 -13.13 -22.82
C VAL A 166 16.64 -12.55 -23.82
N ILE A 167 17.14 -12.02 -24.94
CA ILE A 167 16.33 -11.41 -26.01
C ILE A 167 15.39 -12.42 -26.64
N ASN A 168 15.90 -13.61 -26.95
CA ASN A 168 15.11 -14.65 -27.60
C ASN A 168 14.06 -15.23 -26.66
N GLN A 169 14.41 -15.41 -25.38
CA GLN A 169 13.46 -15.95 -24.41
C GLN A 169 12.29 -15.00 -24.15
N VAL A 170 12.59 -13.70 -24.04
CA VAL A 170 11.62 -12.68 -23.63
C VAL A 170 11.03 -11.92 -24.83
N SER A 171 11.45 -12.26 -26.05
CA SER A 171 10.98 -11.64 -27.30
C SER A 171 11.16 -10.11 -27.36
N ILE A 172 12.29 -9.60 -26.84
CA ILE A 172 12.62 -8.16 -26.82
C ILE A 172 13.83 -7.82 -27.68
N THR A 173 13.97 -6.56 -28.11
CA THR A 173 15.13 -6.15 -28.92
C THR A 173 16.39 -5.90 -28.08
N ASN A 174 17.57 -5.96 -28.70
CA ASN A 174 18.85 -5.56 -28.08
C ASN A 174 18.82 -4.14 -27.50
N LYS A 175 18.11 -3.24 -28.18
CA LYS A 175 17.95 -1.85 -27.77
C LYS A 175 17.07 -1.77 -26.52
N ALA A 176 15.92 -2.44 -26.52
CA ALA A 176 15.04 -2.51 -25.36
C ALA A 176 15.78 -3.05 -24.12
N LEU A 177 16.47 -4.19 -24.25
CA LEU A 177 17.26 -4.76 -23.15
C LEU A 177 18.35 -3.79 -22.65
N SER A 178 18.99 -3.03 -23.53
CA SER A 178 20.01 -2.07 -23.10
C SER A 178 19.41 -0.85 -22.40
N ASP A 179 18.31 -0.32 -22.93
CA ASP A 179 17.61 0.85 -22.38
C ASP A 179 16.98 0.55 -21.01
N MET A 180 16.52 -0.69 -20.80
CA MET A 180 16.05 -1.19 -19.50
C MET A 180 17.09 -1.03 -18.39
N PHE A 181 18.33 -1.46 -18.63
CA PHE A 181 19.38 -1.42 -17.60
C PHE A 181 20.07 -0.06 -17.49
N LYS A 182 20.06 0.79 -18.53
CA LYS A 182 20.65 2.14 -18.46
C LYS A 182 20.11 3.02 -17.33
N ALA A 183 18.84 2.84 -17.00
CA ALA A 183 18.19 3.59 -15.94
C ALA A 183 18.33 2.93 -14.56
N THR A 184 18.85 1.71 -14.48
CA THR A 184 19.11 1.02 -13.20
C THR A 184 20.49 1.35 -12.66
N PRO A 185 20.76 1.11 -11.36
CA PRO A 185 22.13 1.17 -10.79
C PRO A 185 23.10 0.20 -11.49
N TYR A 186 22.57 -0.79 -12.20
CA TYR A 186 23.32 -1.75 -12.99
C TYR A 186 23.43 -1.22 -14.42
N SER A 187 24.60 -0.72 -14.82
CA SER A 187 24.83 -0.18 -16.17
C SER A 187 24.55 -1.17 -17.30
N ASN A 188 24.40 -2.47 -17.01
CA ASN A 188 23.99 -3.51 -17.95
C ASN A 188 23.42 -4.75 -17.25
N PHE A 189 22.76 -5.62 -18.03
CA PHE A 189 22.15 -6.86 -17.54
C PHE A 189 23.16 -7.86 -16.92
N ILE A 190 24.45 -7.82 -17.31
CA ILE A 190 25.46 -8.72 -16.75
C ILE A 190 25.78 -8.33 -15.31
N GLN A 191 25.84 -7.03 -15.01
CA GLN A 191 26.00 -6.55 -13.63
C GLN A 191 24.82 -6.99 -12.77
N TYR A 192 23.60 -6.90 -13.30
CA TYR A 192 22.39 -7.36 -12.62
C TYR A 192 22.38 -8.89 -12.41
N LEU A 193 22.74 -9.67 -13.43
CA LEU A 193 22.90 -11.12 -13.31
C LEU A 193 23.94 -11.49 -12.24
N ASN A 194 25.07 -10.78 -12.19
CA ASN A 194 26.07 -11.03 -11.16
C ASN A 194 25.57 -10.69 -9.76
N HIS A 195 24.75 -9.64 -9.60
CA HIS A 195 24.12 -9.33 -8.32
C HIS A 195 23.26 -10.50 -7.82
N ILE A 196 22.38 -11.05 -8.66
CA ILE A 196 21.57 -12.23 -8.34
C ILE A 196 22.47 -13.41 -7.93
N ARG A 197 23.52 -13.70 -8.70
CA ARG A 197 24.44 -14.80 -8.41
C ARG A 197 25.17 -14.63 -7.08
N LEU A 198 25.59 -13.41 -6.75
CA LEU A 198 26.26 -13.11 -5.48
C LEU A 198 25.34 -13.36 -4.28
N GLU A 199 24.06 -13.00 -4.38
CA GLU A 199 23.07 -13.25 -3.32
C GLU A 199 22.91 -14.76 -3.06
N HIS A 200 22.79 -15.57 -4.12
CA HIS A 200 22.74 -17.02 -3.99
C HIS A 200 24.05 -17.61 -3.44
N CYS A 201 25.21 -17.14 -3.89
CA CYS A 201 26.50 -17.57 -3.34
C CYS A 201 26.61 -17.27 -1.84
N LEU A 202 26.18 -16.08 -1.40
CA LEU A 202 26.23 -15.70 0.01
C LEU A 202 25.47 -16.70 0.90
N ILE A 203 24.29 -17.15 0.45
CA ILE A 203 23.48 -18.15 1.14
C ILE A 203 24.26 -19.46 1.29
N ASP A 204 24.78 -20.00 0.20
CA ASP A 204 25.54 -21.26 0.21
C ASP A 204 26.85 -21.13 1.01
N ILE A 205 27.45 -19.94 1.03
CA ILE A 205 28.65 -19.66 1.82
C ILE A 205 28.37 -19.78 3.32
N LEU A 206 27.19 -19.34 3.76
CA LEU A 206 26.82 -19.26 5.17
C LEU A 206 26.13 -20.54 5.68
N THR A 207 25.41 -21.24 4.81
CA THR A 207 24.60 -22.41 5.18
C THR A 207 25.29 -23.74 4.88
N SER A 208 26.30 -23.76 4.01
CA SER A 208 27.00 -24.98 3.60
C SER A 208 28.48 -24.96 3.94
N LYS A 209 29.05 -26.16 4.09
CA LYS A 209 30.50 -26.38 4.23
C LYS A 209 31.22 -26.56 2.89
N LYS A 210 30.51 -26.42 1.75
CA LYS A 210 31.10 -26.59 0.41
C LYS A 210 32.25 -25.60 0.19
N PRO A 211 33.33 -25.98 -0.49
CA PRO A 211 34.38 -25.03 -0.89
C PRO A 211 33.80 -23.78 -1.54
N ILE A 212 34.33 -22.59 -1.19
CA ILE A 212 33.84 -21.30 -1.74
C ILE A 212 33.91 -21.29 -3.27
N GLU A 213 34.94 -21.91 -3.83
CA GLU A 213 35.14 -22.03 -5.27
C GLU A 213 34.07 -22.90 -5.94
N GLU A 214 33.65 -23.99 -5.30
CA GLU A 214 32.56 -24.84 -5.78
C GLU A 214 31.23 -24.06 -5.80
N ILE A 215 30.96 -23.29 -4.75
CA ILE A 215 29.75 -22.46 -4.65
C ILE A 215 29.73 -21.38 -5.72
N ALA A 216 30.86 -20.69 -5.92
CA ALA A 216 30.97 -19.70 -6.99
C ALA A 216 30.68 -20.32 -8.36
N SER A 217 31.24 -21.51 -8.61
CA SER A 217 31.01 -22.24 -9.85
C SER A 217 29.55 -22.69 -9.99
N SER A 218 28.88 -23.16 -8.93
CA SER A 218 27.49 -23.62 -9.00
C SER A 218 26.49 -22.51 -9.31
N HIS A 219 26.83 -21.25 -9.00
CA HIS A 219 26.04 -20.08 -9.36
C HIS A 219 26.53 -19.37 -10.62
N GLY A 220 27.38 -20.01 -11.44
CA GLY A 220 27.73 -19.52 -12.77
C GLY A 220 28.89 -18.51 -12.82
N PHE A 221 29.71 -18.41 -11.77
CA PHE A 221 30.98 -17.69 -11.82
C PHE A 221 32.10 -18.57 -12.38
N ASN A 222 32.50 -18.29 -13.62
CA ASN A 222 33.57 -19.04 -14.30
C ASN A 222 35.00 -18.65 -13.86
N HIS A 223 35.15 -17.51 -13.20
CA HIS A 223 36.44 -16.98 -12.77
C HIS A 223 36.41 -16.65 -11.29
N TYR A 224 37.06 -17.48 -10.48
CA TYR A 224 37.06 -17.37 -9.03
C TYR A 224 37.61 -16.03 -8.53
N SER A 225 38.72 -15.53 -9.09
CA SER A 225 39.30 -14.23 -8.70
C SER A 225 38.34 -13.05 -8.92
N ARG A 226 37.56 -13.08 -10.01
CA ARG A 226 36.56 -12.06 -10.30
C ARG A 226 35.39 -12.13 -9.32
N PHE A 227 34.95 -13.34 -8.97
CA PHE A 227 33.95 -13.56 -7.94
C PHE A 227 34.41 -12.98 -6.59
N ILE A 228 35.63 -13.29 -6.14
CA ILE A 228 36.17 -12.76 -4.88
C ILE A 228 36.19 -11.23 -4.85
N HIS A 229 36.64 -10.58 -5.94
CA HIS A 229 36.63 -9.12 -6.04
C HIS A 229 35.20 -8.58 -5.92
N LEU A 230 34.28 -9.07 -6.74
CA LEU A 230 32.91 -8.57 -6.79
C LEU A 230 32.16 -8.82 -5.48
N PHE A 231 32.39 -9.97 -4.86
CA PHE A 231 31.81 -10.32 -3.56
C PHE A 231 32.31 -9.39 -2.47
N LYS A 232 33.62 -9.11 -2.43
CA LYS A 232 34.21 -8.17 -1.46
C LYS A 232 33.72 -6.75 -1.69
N GLU A 233 33.62 -6.32 -2.94
CA GLU A 233 33.07 -5.00 -3.31
C GLU A 233 31.60 -4.86 -2.87
N THR A 234 30.82 -5.93 -3.02
CA THR A 234 29.38 -5.93 -2.69
C THR A 234 29.11 -6.06 -1.19
N TYR A 235 29.87 -6.89 -0.46
CA TYR A 235 29.61 -7.26 0.93
C TYR A 235 30.68 -6.79 1.93
N GLY A 236 31.66 -6.00 1.48
CA GLY A 236 32.72 -5.43 2.30
C GLY A 236 33.87 -6.38 2.67
N ASP A 237 33.66 -7.70 2.60
CA ASP A 237 34.63 -8.71 3.02
C ASP A 237 34.70 -9.92 2.08
N THR A 238 35.77 -10.71 2.20
CA THR A 238 35.92 -11.93 1.39
C THR A 238 34.96 -13.04 1.87
N PRO A 239 34.45 -13.91 0.96
CA PRO A 239 33.62 -15.05 1.31
C PRO A 239 34.16 -15.94 2.44
N LYS A 240 35.47 -16.17 2.45
CA LYS A 240 36.13 -17.02 3.45
C LYS A 240 36.12 -16.39 4.83
N LEU A 241 36.35 -15.07 4.92
CA LEU A 241 36.26 -14.33 6.17
C LEU A 241 34.82 -14.29 6.68
N ILE A 242 33.87 -14.03 5.78
CA ILE A 242 32.44 -14.04 6.09
C ILE A 242 32.00 -15.41 6.62
N ARG A 243 32.36 -16.51 5.95
CA ARG A 243 32.09 -17.86 6.45
C ARG A 243 32.75 -18.13 7.80
N LYS A 244 34.00 -17.71 8.00
CA LYS A 244 34.71 -17.94 9.26
C LYS A 244 34.06 -17.21 10.43
N ARG A 245 33.63 -15.96 10.23
CA ARG A 245 32.90 -15.18 11.25
C ARG A 245 31.55 -15.80 11.61
N ASN A 246 30.94 -16.53 10.68
CA ASN A 246 29.61 -17.14 10.83
C ASN A 246 29.65 -18.67 10.92
N SER A 247 30.83 -19.27 11.09
CA SER A 247 30.95 -20.72 11.24
C SER A 247 30.44 -21.11 12.64
N PRO A 248 29.51 -22.07 12.74
CA PRO A 248 29.00 -22.53 14.02
C PRO A 248 30.03 -23.45 14.68
N THR A 249 31.10 -22.88 15.20
CA THR A 249 31.99 -23.56 16.14
C THR A 249 31.56 -23.23 17.56
N SER A 250 30.75 -24.16 18.08
CA SER A 250 30.66 -24.58 19.49
C SER A 250 30.02 -23.64 20.52
N HIS A 251 28.86 -24.12 21.01
CA HIS A 251 28.20 -23.85 22.28
C HIS A 251 27.67 -22.43 22.53
N SER A 252 26.38 -22.24 22.24
CA SER A 252 25.51 -21.42 23.10
C SER A 252 24.04 -21.79 22.87
N ILE A 253 23.58 -22.71 23.70
CA ILE A 253 22.28 -22.77 24.38
C ILE A 253 21.27 -21.72 23.88
N ASN A 254 20.10 -22.18 23.41
CA ASN A 254 18.88 -21.38 23.34
C ASN A 254 18.53 -20.88 24.76
N HIS A 255 19.12 -19.76 25.19
CA HIS A 255 18.84 -19.11 26.48
C HIS A 255 17.65 -18.15 26.40
N SER A 256 16.92 -18.13 25.29
CA SER A 256 15.70 -17.35 25.15
C SER A 256 14.61 -17.90 26.08
N GLN A 257 14.34 -17.16 27.16
CA GLN A 257 13.19 -17.45 28.02
C GLN A 257 11.93 -16.94 27.33
N LEU A 258 11.05 -17.86 26.94
CA LEU A 258 9.70 -17.52 26.50
C LEU A 258 8.93 -16.97 27.71
N VAL A 259 8.34 -15.80 27.54
CA VAL A 259 7.51 -15.14 28.55
C VAL A 259 6.05 -15.40 28.22
N GLU A 260 5.26 -15.75 29.24
CA GLU A 260 3.81 -15.91 29.08
C GLU A 260 3.16 -14.56 28.81
N ILE A 261 2.23 -14.52 27.85
CA ILE A 261 1.58 -13.27 27.47
C ILE A 261 0.45 -12.96 28.46
N ASP A 262 0.77 -12.17 29.48
CA ASP A 262 -0.14 -11.81 30.57
C ASP A 262 -0.29 -10.29 30.75
N LYS A 263 -1.04 -9.89 31.79
CA LYS A 263 -1.30 -8.46 32.07
C LYS A 263 -0.04 -7.68 32.46
N ASN A 264 1.01 -8.33 32.97
CA ASN A 264 2.23 -7.65 33.42
C ASN A 264 3.03 -7.08 32.24
N ILE A 265 2.86 -7.66 31.04
CA ILE A 265 3.45 -7.14 29.80
C ILE A 265 2.88 -5.77 29.42
N ILE A 266 1.65 -5.45 29.85
CA ILE A 266 1.03 -4.15 29.58
C ILE A 266 1.80 -3.03 30.30
N GLU A 267 2.41 -3.30 31.46
CA GLU A 267 3.19 -2.31 32.22
C GLU A 267 4.44 -1.85 31.46
N LEU A 268 4.94 -2.66 30.51
CA LEU A 268 6.05 -2.29 29.63
C LEU A 268 5.65 -1.28 28.53
N PHE A 269 4.34 -1.05 28.36
CA PHE A 269 3.81 -0.14 27.33
C PHE A 269 3.68 1.32 27.80
N ASP A 270 3.70 1.57 29.11
CA ASP A 270 3.46 2.90 29.70
C ASP A 270 4.77 3.70 29.87
N ASP A 271 4.79 4.92 29.32
CA ASP A 271 5.87 5.91 29.52
C ASP A 271 5.60 6.85 30.72
N THR A 272 4.59 6.57 31.54
CA THR A 272 4.23 7.42 32.68
C THR A 272 4.94 6.99 33.94
N ASN A 273 6.17 7.47 34.14
CA ASN A 273 6.70 7.73 35.48
C ASN A 273 7.86 8.73 35.43
N GLN A 274 7.54 10.02 35.30
CA GLN A 274 8.23 11.11 36.00
C GLN A 274 7.29 12.31 36.17
N SER A 275 6.43 12.25 37.19
CA SER A 275 6.09 13.36 38.09
C SER A 275 4.89 12.98 38.97
N SER A 276 5.18 12.30 40.07
CA SER A 276 4.30 12.35 41.23
C SER A 276 4.43 13.74 41.87
N SER A 277 3.49 14.64 41.56
CA SER A 277 3.15 15.73 42.46
C SER A 277 1.63 15.82 42.53
N SER A 278 1.09 15.37 43.68
CA SER A 278 -0.22 15.71 44.25
C SER A 278 -1.34 16.01 43.26
N MET A 279 -2.25 15.06 43.14
CA MET A 279 -3.64 15.29 42.74
C MET A 279 -4.19 16.49 43.54
N ARG A 280 -4.32 17.63 42.86
CA ARG A 280 -5.35 18.62 43.19
C ARG A 280 -6.37 18.52 42.06
N GLU A 281 -7.47 17.84 42.35
CA GLU A 281 -8.70 18.09 41.62
C GLU A 281 -9.02 19.58 41.77
N ILE A 282 -8.78 20.32 40.71
CA ILE A 282 -9.52 21.55 40.47
C ILE A 282 -10.63 21.11 39.53
N ASP A 283 -11.82 20.86 40.10
CA ASP A 283 -13.04 20.84 39.31
C ASP A 283 -13.17 22.20 38.63
N ILE A 284 -12.82 22.25 37.35
CA ILE A 284 -13.27 23.32 36.47
C ILE A 284 -14.65 22.83 36.00
N PRO A 285 -15.76 23.40 36.48
CA PRO A 285 -17.06 23.10 35.91
C PRO A 285 -17.05 23.69 34.50
N PHE A 286 -16.70 22.86 33.53
CA PHE A 286 -17.18 23.08 32.18
C PHE A 286 -18.68 22.83 32.27
N GLU A 287 -19.46 23.92 32.32
CA GLU A 287 -20.81 23.81 31.80
C GLU A 287 -20.69 23.06 30.47
N PRO A 288 -21.45 21.98 30.25
CA PRO A 288 -21.37 21.24 29.02
C PRO A 288 -21.83 22.18 27.91
N THR A 289 -20.88 22.91 27.32
CA THR A 289 -21.01 23.52 26.03
C THR A 289 -21.39 22.35 25.16
N LYS A 290 -22.67 22.33 24.77
CA LYS A 290 -23.30 21.35 23.88
C LYS A 290 -22.20 20.84 22.98
N ARG A 291 -21.76 19.59 23.19
CA ARG A 291 -20.79 18.91 22.34
C ARG A 291 -21.11 19.38 20.94
N SER A 292 -20.21 20.15 20.33
CA SER A 292 -20.33 20.47 18.92
C SER A 292 -20.49 19.12 18.26
N GLN A 293 -21.71 18.79 17.83
CA GLN A 293 -21.98 17.56 17.12
C GLN A 293 -21.01 17.61 15.96
N MET A 294 -19.94 16.82 16.01
CA MET A 294 -19.09 16.64 14.85
C MET A 294 -20.03 16.10 13.78
N TYR A 295 -20.37 16.96 12.82
CA TYR A 295 -21.24 16.58 11.72
C TYR A 295 -20.49 15.52 10.93
N GLN A 296 -20.90 14.26 11.06
CA GLN A 296 -20.42 13.19 10.21
C GLN A 296 -21.29 13.20 8.95
N PRO A 297 -20.75 13.61 7.78
CA PRO A 297 -21.52 13.56 6.55
C PRO A 297 -21.91 12.11 6.26
N LYS A 298 -23.19 11.88 5.97
CA LYS A 298 -23.72 10.54 5.65
C LYS A 298 -23.09 9.96 4.38
N ASN A 299 -22.72 10.79 3.42
CA ASN A 299 -22.04 10.41 2.18
C ASN A 299 -20.87 11.36 1.93
N ILE A 300 -19.72 10.84 1.51
CA ILE A 300 -18.56 11.63 1.08
C ILE A 300 -18.31 11.35 -0.40
N TYR A 301 -18.23 12.41 -1.19
CA TYR A 301 -17.88 12.36 -2.61
C TYR A 301 -16.45 12.86 -2.78
N ILE A 302 -15.61 12.08 -3.45
CA ILE A 302 -14.22 12.47 -3.73
C ILE A 302 -14.02 12.47 -5.23
N LYS A 303 -13.49 13.57 -5.74
CA LYS A 303 -13.07 13.75 -7.12
C LYS A 303 -11.55 13.85 -7.17
N GLY A 304 -10.96 13.27 -8.20
CA GLY A 304 -9.52 13.28 -8.41
C GLY A 304 -9.21 13.06 -9.87
N SER A 305 -8.17 13.73 -10.37
CA SER A 305 -7.62 13.41 -11.68
C SER A 305 -7.20 11.94 -11.70
N ASN A 306 -6.59 11.51 -10.58
CA ASN A 306 -5.93 10.25 -10.17
C ASN A 306 -6.58 8.86 -10.48
N PHE A 307 -7.89 8.80 -10.68
CA PHE A 307 -8.63 7.63 -10.16
C PHE A 307 -8.63 6.39 -11.02
N TYR A 308 -8.39 6.50 -12.32
CA TYR A 308 -8.21 5.33 -13.20
C TYR A 308 -6.96 4.50 -12.85
N TRP A 309 -5.92 5.17 -12.36
CA TRP A 309 -4.61 4.58 -12.09
C TRP A 309 -4.38 4.29 -10.61
N MET A 310 -5.36 4.60 -9.74
CA MET A 310 -5.26 4.24 -8.33
C MET A 310 -5.20 2.72 -8.20
N ASP A 311 -4.18 2.27 -7.50
CA ASP A 311 -4.06 0.88 -7.10
C ASP A 311 -5.00 0.57 -5.92
N TYR A 312 -5.09 -0.72 -5.62
CA TYR A 312 -5.81 -1.23 -4.47
C TYR A 312 -5.44 -0.47 -3.17
N TYR A 313 -4.16 -0.14 -2.98
CA TYR A 313 -3.65 0.48 -1.76
C TYR A 313 -4.16 1.91 -1.54
N THR A 314 -4.24 2.70 -2.61
CA THR A 314 -4.64 4.11 -2.53
C THR A 314 -6.09 4.26 -2.06
N ILE A 315 -7.01 3.43 -2.56
CA ILE A 315 -8.43 3.45 -2.14
C ILE A 315 -8.56 3.11 -0.65
N LYS A 316 -7.82 2.12 -0.17
CA LYS A 316 -7.83 1.70 1.23
C LYS A 316 -7.29 2.79 2.16
N GLN A 317 -6.20 3.45 1.77
CA GLN A 317 -5.65 4.58 2.52
C GLN A 317 -6.64 5.75 2.62
N ILE A 318 -7.35 6.07 1.54
CA ILE A 318 -8.40 7.09 1.54
C ILE A 318 -9.51 6.74 2.55
N ILE A 319 -10.03 5.51 2.50
CA ILE A 319 -11.06 5.03 3.44
C ILE A 319 -10.57 5.13 4.89
N GLN A 320 -9.34 4.67 5.17
CA GLN A 320 -8.77 4.67 6.51
C GLN A 320 -8.57 6.09 7.05
N ARG A 321 -8.03 7.01 6.22
CA ARG A 321 -7.77 8.39 6.64
C ARG A 321 -9.04 9.21 6.84
N LEU A 322 -10.08 8.96 6.04
CA LEU A 322 -11.36 9.64 6.20
C LEU A 322 -12.20 9.06 7.34
N GLY A 323 -11.89 7.84 7.79
CA GLY A 323 -12.64 7.19 8.88
C GLY A 323 -14.11 6.95 8.55
N VAL A 324 -14.45 6.85 7.26
CA VAL A 324 -15.83 6.65 6.81
C VAL A 324 -16.11 5.21 6.45
N ASN A 325 -17.36 4.77 6.64
CA ASN A 325 -17.82 3.50 6.12
C ASN A 325 -17.68 3.51 4.58
N PRO A 326 -17.03 2.51 3.96
CA PRO A 326 -16.92 2.40 2.50
C PRO A 326 -18.24 2.58 1.76
N GLU A 327 -19.36 2.11 2.32
CA GLU A 327 -20.71 2.23 1.72
C GLU A 327 -21.20 3.68 1.60
N ASN A 328 -20.58 4.59 2.34
CA ASN A 328 -20.87 6.01 2.35
C ASN A 328 -19.84 6.81 1.52
N LEU A 329 -18.83 6.13 0.97
CA LEU A 329 -17.80 6.75 0.16
C LEU A 329 -18.17 6.61 -1.33
N HIS A 330 -18.10 7.72 -2.04
CA HIS A 330 -18.42 7.84 -3.46
C HIS A 330 -17.21 8.39 -4.20
N ILE A 331 -16.63 7.62 -5.12
CA ILE A 331 -15.49 8.07 -5.93
C ILE A 331 -16.00 8.53 -7.29
N ILE A 332 -15.72 9.78 -7.63
CA ILE A 332 -16.10 10.40 -8.91
C ILE A 332 -15.00 10.15 -9.94
N VAL A 333 -15.31 9.31 -10.92
CA VAL A 333 -14.37 8.95 -12.00
C VAL A 333 -14.80 9.64 -13.29
N THR A 334 -13.89 10.38 -13.92
CA THR A 334 -14.21 11.20 -15.10
C THR A 334 -13.98 10.46 -16.40
N ILE A 335 -15.08 10.07 -17.05
CA ILE A 335 -15.06 9.46 -18.38
C ILE A 335 -14.99 10.56 -19.41
N ASP A 336 -13.86 10.62 -20.10
CA ASP A 336 -13.69 11.49 -21.25
C ASP A 336 -14.28 10.82 -22.48
N THR A 337 -15.44 11.28 -22.94
CA THR A 337 -16.05 10.77 -24.18
C THR A 337 -15.28 11.18 -25.43
N SER A 338 -14.30 12.09 -25.33
CA SER A 338 -13.42 12.42 -26.46
C SER A 338 -12.39 11.30 -26.72
N ASN A 339 -11.94 10.60 -25.67
CA ASN A 339 -10.93 9.55 -25.76
C ASN A 339 -11.56 8.15 -25.77
N GLU A 340 -10.88 7.16 -26.38
CA GLU A 340 -11.25 5.75 -26.21
C GLU A 340 -10.75 5.27 -24.84
N LEU A 341 -11.65 5.19 -23.87
CA LEU A 341 -11.42 4.36 -22.69
C LEU A 341 -11.53 2.90 -23.12
N SER A 342 -10.45 2.13 -22.94
CA SER A 342 -10.50 0.70 -23.27
C SER A 342 -11.43 0.00 -22.29
N ILE A 343 -12.21 -0.97 -22.79
CA ILE A 343 -13.12 -1.80 -21.97
C ILE A 343 -12.35 -2.41 -20.79
N GLU A 344 -11.09 -2.80 -21.00
CA GLU A 344 -10.19 -3.32 -19.97
C GLU A 344 -9.97 -2.34 -18.80
N GLN A 345 -9.81 -1.04 -19.07
CA GLN A 345 -9.62 -0.04 -18.01
C GLN A 345 -10.86 0.13 -17.15
N ILE A 346 -12.04 0.13 -17.78
CA ILE A 346 -13.33 0.22 -17.09
C ILE A 346 -13.56 -1.06 -16.27
N THR A 347 -13.27 -2.23 -16.84
CA THR A 347 -13.36 -3.53 -16.17
C THR A 347 -12.45 -3.58 -14.94
N LEU A 348 -11.19 -3.19 -15.07
CA LEU A 348 -10.23 -3.17 -13.96
C LEU A 348 -10.67 -2.20 -12.85
N LEU A 349 -11.18 -1.03 -13.22
CA LEU A 349 -11.71 -0.04 -12.28
C LEU A 349 -12.91 -0.63 -11.51
N LEU A 350 -13.88 -1.21 -12.22
CA LEU A 350 -15.07 -1.84 -11.61
C LEU A 350 -14.70 -2.99 -10.66
N GLN A 351 -13.77 -3.85 -11.04
CA GLN A 351 -13.26 -4.92 -10.15
C GLN A 351 -12.67 -4.36 -8.85
N LYS A 352 -11.91 -3.26 -8.92
CA LYS A 352 -11.34 -2.61 -7.74
C LYS A 352 -12.43 -2.06 -6.81
N ILE A 353 -13.46 -1.45 -7.39
CA ILE A 353 -14.58 -0.83 -6.65
C ILE A 353 -15.39 -1.88 -5.88
N VAL A 354 -15.77 -2.97 -6.56
CA VAL A 354 -16.53 -4.09 -5.97
C VAL A 354 -15.80 -4.69 -4.77
N ASN A 355 -14.48 -4.85 -4.86
CA ASN A 355 -13.67 -5.43 -3.79
C ASN A 355 -13.65 -4.63 -2.49
N TYR A 356 -14.00 -3.34 -2.53
CA TYR A 356 -13.93 -2.44 -1.37
C TYR A 356 -15.28 -1.94 -0.86
N ASN A 357 -16.38 -2.31 -1.51
CA ASN A 357 -17.73 -1.85 -1.15
C ASN A 357 -17.83 -0.30 -1.16
N VAL A 358 -17.13 0.34 -2.10
CA VAL A 358 -17.16 1.79 -2.33
C VAL A 358 -18.13 2.06 -3.49
N ASN A 359 -18.85 3.17 -3.47
CA ASN A 359 -19.72 3.56 -4.58
C ASN A 359 -18.93 4.33 -5.64
N VAL A 360 -19.34 4.22 -6.90
CA VAL A 360 -18.73 4.99 -7.98
C VAL A 360 -19.72 5.81 -8.77
N VAL A 361 -19.28 7.04 -9.01
CA VAL A 361 -20.00 8.06 -9.74
C VAL A 361 -19.25 8.28 -11.05
N PHE A 362 -19.86 7.93 -12.17
CA PHE A 362 -19.29 8.11 -13.49
C PHE A 362 -19.59 9.51 -13.99
N ARG A 363 -18.58 10.40 -13.98
CA ARG A 363 -18.71 11.74 -14.55
C ARG A 363 -18.56 11.68 -16.05
N ILE A 364 -19.61 12.07 -16.77
CA ILE A 364 -19.63 12.13 -18.23
C ILE A 364 -19.13 13.51 -18.64
N LYS A 365 -17.91 13.56 -19.18
CA LYS A 365 -17.39 14.76 -19.82
C LYS A 365 -17.83 14.74 -21.29
N HIS A 366 -18.31 15.87 -21.80
CA HIS A 366 -18.78 16.02 -23.17
C HIS A 366 -18.22 17.31 -23.78
N GLU A 367 -18.20 17.39 -25.11
CA GLU A 367 -17.56 18.47 -25.85
C GLU A 367 -18.48 19.70 -25.98
N TYR A 368 -19.79 19.48 -26.17
CA TYR A 368 -20.75 20.53 -26.44
C TYR A 368 -21.72 20.72 -25.29
N LYS A 369 -21.90 21.98 -24.88
CA LYS A 369 -22.96 22.35 -23.94
C LYS A 369 -24.34 21.99 -24.53
N GLU A 370 -25.24 21.63 -23.64
CA GLU A 370 -26.68 21.33 -23.82
C GLU A 370 -27.02 19.99 -24.48
N LEU A 371 -26.18 19.43 -25.35
CA LEU A 371 -26.50 18.26 -26.16
C LEU A 371 -25.39 17.21 -26.19
N LEU A 372 -25.77 15.94 -26.28
CA LEU A 372 -24.86 14.82 -26.56
C LEU A 372 -24.89 14.47 -28.06
N THR A 373 -23.73 14.47 -28.69
CA THR A 373 -23.53 14.01 -30.07
C THR A 373 -23.87 12.52 -30.21
N SER A 374 -24.11 12.05 -31.44
CA SER A 374 -24.39 10.64 -31.70
C SER A 374 -23.19 9.73 -31.34
N THR A 375 -21.97 10.24 -31.53
CA THR A 375 -20.71 9.57 -31.16
C THR A 375 -20.57 9.44 -29.65
N GLU A 376 -20.82 10.51 -28.88
CA GLU A 376 -20.81 10.47 -27.41
C GLU A 376 -21.87 9.50 -26.88
N ARG A 377 -23.09 9.52 -27.44
CA ARG A 377 -24.15 8.58 -27.07
C ARG A 377 -23.74 7.13 -27.29
N GLY A 378 -23.14 6.80 -28.43
CA GLY A 378 -22.65 5.44 -28.70
C GLY A 378 -21.53 5.00 -27.75
N LYS A 379 -20.66 5.92 -27.30
CA LYS A 379 -19.63 5.63 -26.29
C LYS A 379 -20.23 5.41 -24.89
N ILE A 380 -21.19 6.24 -24.50
CA ILE A 380 -21.92 6.09 -23.23
C ILE A 380 -22.68 4.75 -23.23
N GLU A 381 -23.30 4.37 -24.35
CA GLU A 381 -23.99 3.08 -24.47
C GLU A 381 -23.03 1.90 -24.27
N LYS A 382 -21.85 1.91 -24.91
CA LYS A 382 -20.82 0.88 -24.69
C LYS A 382 -20.36 0.80 -23.24
N LEU A 383 -20.17 1.94 -22.59
CA LEU A 383 -19.82 2.01 -21.17
C LEU A 383 -20.92 1.38 -20.32
N VAL A 384 -22.17 1.79 -20.50
CA VAL A 384 -23.32 1.32 -19.75
C VAL A 384 -23.50 -0.19 -19.93
N ALA A 385 -23.37 -0.70 -21.15
CA ALA A 385 -23.40 -2.14 -21.43
C ALA A 385 -22.27 -2.90 -20.71
N THR A 386 -21.07 -2.33 -20.65
CA THR A 386 -19.93 -2.91 -19.91
C THR A 386 -20.22 -2.96 -18.40
N ILE A 387 -20.75 -1.88 -17.84
CA ILE A 387 -21.13 -1.81 -16.43
C ILE A 387 -22.22 -2.84 -16.12
N PHE A 388 -23.23 -2.96 -16.98
CA PHE A 388 -24.32 -3.94 -16.82
C PHE A 388 -23.79 -5.38 -16.76
N ASN A 389 -22.93 -5.77 -17.70
CA ASN A 389 -22.35 -7.12 -17.71
C ASN A 389 -21.56 -7.44 -16.44
N MET A 390 -20.86 -6.45 -15.88
CA MET A 390 -20.05 -6.63 -14.66
C MET A 390 -20.88 -6.62 -13.37
N THR A 391 -21.96 -5.83 -13.33
CA THR A 391 -22.84 -5.74 -12.16
C THR A 391 -23.82 -6.89 -12.05
N PHE A 392 -24.13 -7.58 -13.17
CA PHE A 392 -24.88 -8.84 -13.15
C PHE A 392 -24.16 -9.95 -12.36
N GLU A 393 -22.82 -9.91 -12.25
CA GLU A 393 -22.03 -10.84 -11.45
C GLU A 393 -21.88 -10.42 -9.97
N SER A 394 -22.24 -9.18 -9.62
CA SER A 394 -21.98 -8.60 -8.30
C SER A 394 -23.10 -7.66 -7.84
N ASN A 395 -24.08 -8.21 -7.11
CA ASN A 395 -25.26 -7.52 -6.55
C ASN A 395 -24.99 -6.40 -5.50
N ARG A 396 -23.86 -5.68 -5.55
CA ARG A 396 -23.41 -4.85 -4.40
C ARG A 396 -22.87 -3.46 -4.71
N CYS A 397 -23.03 -2.91 -5.91
CA CYS A 397 -22.58 -1.52 -6.20
C CYS A 397 -23.74 -0.61 -6.58
N LYS A 398 -23.89 0.52 -5.87
CA LYS A 398 -24.74 1.63 -6.32
C LYS A 398 -24.02 2.33 -7.47
N ILE A 399 -24.71 2.45 -8.60
CA ILE A 399 -24.20 3.13 -9.78
C ILE A 399 -24.82 4.53 -9.83
N ALA A 400 -23.96 5.54 -9.96
CA ALA A 400 -24.38 6.90 -10.17
C ALA A 400 -23.69 7.52 -11.39
N PHE A 401 -24.36 8.47 -12.04
CA PHE A 401 -23.80 9.22 -13.16
C PHE A 401 -23.80 10.72 -12.84
N LEU A 402 -22.66 11.37 -13.04
CA LEU A 402 -22.49 12.81 -12.84
C LEU A 402 -22.46 13.52 -14.19
N ILE A 403 -23.34 14.48 -14.37
CA ILE A 403 -23.47 15.30 -15.57
C ILE A 403 -23.42 16.79 -15.22
N ASN A 404 -23.07 17.61 -16.20
CA ASN A 404 -23.09 19.06 -16.13
C ASN A 404 -23.50 19.61 -17.49
N ASP A 405 -23.92 20.87 -17.55
CA ASP A 405 -24.14 21.60 -18.81
C ASP A 405 -25.14 20.95 -19.80
N LEU A 406 -25.97 19.97 -19.42
CA LEU A 406 -26.96 19.34 -20.32
C LEU A 406 -28.35 19.94 -20.13
N ASN A 407 -29.11 20.05 -21.23
CA ASN A 407 -30.51 20.49 -21.19
C ASN A 407 -31.48 19.34 -20.87
N THR A 408 -32.72 19.67 -20.53
CA THR A 408 -33.79 18.73 -20.15
C THR A 408 -33.98 17.60 -21.17
N THR A 409 -33.93 17.92 -22.47
CA THR A 409 -34.10 16.91 -23.54
C THR A 409 -32.92 15.94 -23.60
N ALA A 410 -31.68 16.43 -23.47
CA ALA A 410 -30.49 15.59 -23.45
C ALA A 410 -30.45 14.68 -22.22
N ILE A 411 -30.83 15.22 -21.04
CA ILE A 411 -30.95 14.46 -19.80
C ILE A 411 -31.96 13.33 -19.94
N GLN A 412 -33.16 13.60 -20.48
CA GLN A 412 -34.18 12.56 -20.70
C GLN A 412 -33.69 11.45 -21.64
N LYS A 413 -32.99 11.83 -22.72
CA LYS A 413 -32.40 10.85 -23.66
C LYS A 413 -31.32 10.00 -23.01
N LEU A 414 -30.44 10.62 -22.21
CA LEU A 414 -29.42 9.92 -21.45
C LEU A 414 -30.04 8.96 -20.43
N LYS A 415 -31.04 9.41 -19.68
CA LYS A 415 -31.77 8.60 -18.71
C LYS A 415 -32.35 7.34 -19.36
N ARG A 416 -33.07 7.50 -20.48
CA ARG A 416 -33.61 6.38 -21.26
C ARG A 416 -32.52 5.41 -21.76
N LEU A 417 -31.39 5.95 -22.20
CA LEU A 417 -30.26 5.12 -22.65
C LEU A 417 -29.71 4.26 -21.51
N ILE A 418 -29.56 4.83 -20.32
CA ILE A 418 -29.08 4.09 -19.13
C ILE A 418 -30.14 3.08 -18.66
N ASP A 419 -31.41 3.49 -18.58
CA ASP A 419 -32.55 2.65 -18.17
C ASP A 419 -32.69 1.38 -19.02
N ASN A 420 -32.30 1.42 -20.30
CA ASN A 420 -32.32 0.25 -21.18
C ASN A 420 -31.44 -0.91 -20.69
N TYR A 421 -30.45 -0.63 -19.85
CA TYR A 421 -29.50 -1.61 -19.32
C TYR A 421 -29.59 -1.71 -17.80
N ILE A 422 -29.60 -0.57 -17.09
CA ILE A 422 -29.51 -0.50 -15.63
C ILE A 422 -30.83 0.07 -15.09
N GLY A 423 -31.64 -0.77 -14.44
CA GLY A 423 -32.96 -0.35 -13.92
C GLY A 423 -32.93 0.47 -12.63
N VAL A 424 -31.80 0.53 -11.92
CA VAL A 424 -31.64 1.32 -10.69
C VAL A 424 -30.28 2.03 -10.71
N PHE A 425 -30.30 3.35 -10.88
CA PHE A 425 -29.13 4.22 -10.80
C PHE A 425 -29.51 5.60 -10.25
N GLU A 426 -28.52 6.35 -9.79
CA GLU A 426 -28.68 7.75 -9.37
C GLU A 426 -28.11 8.67 -10.45
N LEU A 427 -28.82 9.76 -10.75
CA LEU A 427 -28.36 10.81 -11.64
C LEU A 427 -28.06 12.07 -10.84
N ILE A 428 -26.82 12.55 -10.95
CA ILE A 428 -26.28 13.69 -10.22
C ILE A 428 -25.96 14.82 -11.21
N TYR A 429 -26.40 16.04 -10.92
CA TYR A 429 -26.14 17.22 -11.75
C TYR A 429 -25.19 18.19 -11.04
N HIS A 430 -24.05 18.52 -11.66
CA HIS A 430 -23.14 19.55 -11.16
C HIS A 430 -23.53 20.92 -11.67
N LEU A 431 -23.85 21.84 -10.77
CA LEU A 431 -24.10 23.25 -11.07
C LEU A 431 -22.81 24.04 -10.82
N GLU A 432 -22.15 24.46 -11.90
CA GLU A 432 -20.90 25.21 -11.82
C GLU A 432 -21.15 26.65 -11.29
N PRO A 433 -20.17 27.28 -10.60
CA PRO A 433 -20.36 28.54 -9.88
C PRO A 433 -20.90 29.70 -10.73
N ASN A 434 -20.63 29.70 -12.03
CA ASN A 434 -20.98 30.77 -12.96
C ASN A 434 -22.34 30.58 -13.66
N GLU A 435 -23.09 29.51 -13.34
CA GLU A 435 -24.27 29.09 -14.12
C GLU A 435 -25.62 29.26 -13.39
N LEU A 436 -25.58 29.71 -12.12
CA LEU A 436 -26.75 29.77 -11.23
C LEU A 436 -27.87 30.71 -11.67
N ASN A 437 -27.53 31.83 -12.31
CA ASN A 437 -28.52 32.87 -12.64
C ASN A 437 -29.08 32.77 -14.06
N THR A 438 -28.60 31.85 -14.90
CA THR A 438 -28.96 31.81 -16.34
C THR A 438 -29.40 30.45 -16.87
N ARG A 439 -29.15 29.33 -16.17
CA ARG A 439 -29.25 27.99 -16.77
C ARG A 439 -29.96 26.91 -15.96
N TYR A 440 -30.35 27.19 -14.72
CA TYR A 440 -31.12 26.24 -13.92
C TYR A 440 -32.60 26.27 -14.33
N ASP A 441 -33.03 25.22 -15.03
CA ASP A 441 -34.43 24.95 -15.35
C ASP A 441 -35.04 24.07 -14.25
N LYS A 442 -36.17 24.50 -13.66
CA LYS A 442 -36.89 23.73 -12.64
C LYS A 442 -37.34 22.36 -13.14
N GLU A 443 -37.50 22.15 -14.45
CA GLU A 443 -37.84 20.84 -15.00
C GLU A 443 -36.75 19.78 -14.72
N ILE A 444 -35.49 20.21 -14.51
CA ILE A 444 -34.37 19.31 -14.20
C ILE A 444 -34.55 18.65 -12.82
N ASP A 445 -35.22 19.30 -11.86
CA ASP A 445 -35.44 18.77 -10.51
C ASP A 445 -36.15 17.41 -10.48
N HIS A 446 -37.01 17.16 -11.47
CA HIS A 446 -37.76 15.92 -11.60
C HIS A 446 -36.96 14.82 -12.31
N LEU A 447 -35.88 15.18 -13.00
CA LEU A 447 -35.04 14.25 -13.76
C LEU A 447 -33.83 13.77 -12.97
N ILE A 448 -33.40 14.54 -11.97
CA ILE A 448 -32.16 14.39 -11.21
C ILE A 448 -32.45 14.00 -9.76
N ASP A 449 -31.61 13.11 -9.21
CA ASP A 449 -31.68 12.67 -7.83
C ASP A 449 -30.98 13.64 -6.88
N TYR A 450 -29.76 14.07 -7.25
CA TYR A 450 -28.93 14.98 -6.46
C TYR A 450 -28.27 16.08 -7.29
N PHE A 451 -28.02 17.23 -6.65
CA PHE A 451 -27.28 18.35 -7.22
C PHE A 451 -25.97 18.55 -6.45
N ILE A 452 -24.86 18.68 -7.15
CA ILE A 452 -23.60 19.15 -6.56
C ILE A 452 -23.54 20.66 -6.71
N LEU A 453 -23.35 21.37 -5.60
CA LEU A 453 -23.34 22.83 -5.51
C LEU A 453 -22.24 23.33 -4.57
N PRO A 454 -21.50 24.40 -4.92
CA PRO A 454 -20.61 25.09 -4.00
C PRO A 454 -21.31 25.54 -2.71
N LEU A 455 -20.63 25.37 -1.57
CA LEU A 455 -21.15 25.76 -0.25
C LEU A 455 -21.73 27.18 -0.20
N ARG A 456 -21.08 28.14 -0.87
CA ARG A 456 -21.49 29.57 -0.88
C ARG A 456 -22.79 29.83 -1.64
N GLN A 457 -23.26 28.86 -2.42
CA GLN A 457 -24.37 29.03 -3.37
C GLN A 457 -25.62 28.25 -2.96
N ILE A 458 -25.55 27.45 -1.89
CA ILE A 458 -26.68 26.67 -1.38
C ILE A 458 -27.88 27.55 -1.03
N GLU A 459 -27.65 28.76 -0.53
CA GLU A 459 -28.73 29.70 -0.18
C GLU A 459 -29.34 30.41 -1.40
N GLN A 460 -28.70 30.34 -2.56
CA GLN A 460 -29.10 31.04 -3.78
C GLN A 460 -30.03 30.20 -4.67
N VAL A 461 -30.21 28.91 -4.38
CA VAL A 461 -31.01 27.99 -5.19
C VAL A 461 -32.21 27.45 -4.42
N SER A 462 -33.35 27.37 -5.11
CA SER A 462 -34.59 26.80 -4.57
C SER A 462 -34.64 25.26 -4.73
N ILE A 463 -33.56 24.55 -4.40
CA ILE A 463 -33.50 23.08 -4.42
C ILE A 463 -33.75 22.53 -3.00
N ALA A 464 -34.49 21.42 -2.90
CA ALA A 464 -34.68 20.74 -1.62
C ALA A 464 -33.33 20.32 -1.02
N ARG A 465 -33.03 20.72 0.21
CA ARG A 465 -31.74 20.44 0.88
C ARG A 465 -31.36 18.96 0.91
N SER A 466 -32.34 18.06 0.92
CA SER A 466 -32.13 16.61 0.85
C SER A 466 -31.54 16.12 -0.48
N LYS A 467 -31.67 16.91 -1.55
CA LYS A 467 -31.10 16.65 -2.87
C LYS A 467 -29.73 17.31 -3.06
N ILE A 468 -29.20 18.05 -2.09
CA ILE A 468 -27.96 18.83 -2.28
C ILE A 468 -26.76 18.08 -1.72
N ILE A 469 -25.75 17.90 -2.58
CA ILE A 469 -24.39 17.51 -2.23
C ILE A 469 -23.55 18.78 -2.24
N CYS A 470 -22.93 19.08 -1.10
CA CYS A 470 -22.11 20.28 -0.98
C CYS A 470 -20.72 20.04 -1.58
N ASP A 471 -20.33 20.87 -2.54
CA ASP A 471 -18.96 20.99 -3.00
C ASP A 471 -18.17 21.91 -2.06
N VAL A 472 -17.01 21.41 -1.63
CA VAL A 472 -16.14 22.00 -0.61
C VAL A 472 -14.78 22.39 -1.20
N ASP A 473 -14.51 22.09 -2.48
CA ASP A 473 -13.22 22.36 -3.14
C ASP A 473 -12.85 23.86 -3.12
N LEU A 474 -13.85 24.76 -3.07
CA LEU A 474 -13.69 26.22 -3.04
C LEU A 474 -13.35 26.82 -1.66
N ILE A 475 -13.12 26.00 -0.62
CA ILE A 475 -12.66 26.51 0.69
C ILE A 475 -11.18 26.92 0.65
N ASN A 476 -10.37 26.36 -0.26
CA ASN A 476 -8.91 26.58 -0.31
C ASN A 476 -8.44 27.76 -1.19
N GLU A 477 -9.31 28.42 -1.97
CA GLU A 477 -8.88 29.53 -2.83
C GLU A 477 -8.51 30.84 -2.09
N ASN A 478 -8.64 30.88 -0.76
CA ASN A 478 -8.31 32.07 0.04
C ASN A 478 -6.83 32.18 0.49
N ASN A 479 -5.97 31.18 0.22
CA ASN A 479 -4.56 31.26 0.60
C ASN A 479 -3.64 31.79 -0.53
N ASP A 480 -3.96 31.56 -1.80
CA ASP A 480 -3.11 32.00 -2.92
C ASP A 480 -3.26 33.48 -3.30
N LEU A 481 -4.25 34.18 -2.74
CA LEU A 481 -4.44 35.63 -2.94
C LEU A 481 -3.63 36.49 -1.98
N LYS A 482 -3.01 35.92 -0.93
CA LYS A 482 -2.17 36.68 0.01
C LYS A 482 -0.69 36.75 -0.38
N GLU A 483 -0.18 35.84 -1.20
CA GLU A 483 1.24 35.86 -1.64
C GLU A 483 1.49 36.68 -2.90
N LYS A 484 0.45 37.14 -3.62
CA LYS A 484 0.62 38.01 -4.81
C LYS A 484 0.58 39.51 -4.53
N ASN A 485 0.37 39.94 -3.28
CA ASN A 485 0.26 41.36 -2.92
C ASN A 485 1.47 41.92 -2.13
N HIS A 486 2.57 41.19 -2.02
CA HIS A 486 3.83 41.71 -1.46
C HIS A 486 4.98 41.51 -2.44
N ASN A 487 4.95 42.31 -3.51
CA ASN A 487 6.12 42.76 -4.26
C ASN A 487 5.67 43.92 -5.17
N VAL A 488 5.57 45.11 -4.55
CA VAL A 488 5.68 46.42 -5.21
C VAL A 488 7.00 47.02 -4.76
#